data_AF-A0A521TKV7-F1
#
_entry.id   AF-A0A521TKV7-F1
#
_cell.length_a   1.000
_cell.length_b   1.000
_cell.length_c   1.000
_cell.angle_alpha   90.00
_cell.angle_beta   90.00
_cell.angle_gamma   90.00
#
_symmetry.space_group_name_H-M   'P 1'
#
loop_
_entity.id
_entity.type
_entity.pdbx_description
1 polymer ?
#
loop_
_entity_poly.entity_id
_entity_poly.type
_entity_poly.pdbx_seq_one_letter_code
_entity_poly.pdbx_strand_id
1 'polypeptide(L)' 'MRRACLWDRSGPPVVLTSNVPFDAWGRVFGGDEVIASAILDRLLHHSHVFHITGPSYRMKDKLATIRAPPQPAGPEPV' A
#
# COMPACT_ATOMS: atom_id res chain seq x y z
N MET A 1 32.37 -3.07 -23.27
CA MET A 1 32.51 -3.67 -21.92
C MET A 1 32.68 -2.58 -20.88
N ARG A 2 31.60 -2.12 -20.22
CA ARG A 2 31.64 -1.45 -18.90
C ARG A 2 30.31 -1.67 -18.19
N ARG A 3 30.14 -2.81 -17.53
CA ARG A 3 29.16 -3.00 -16.44
C ARG A 3 29.84 -2.47 -15.18
N ALA A 4 29.73 -1.16 -14.94
CA ALA A 4 30.13 -0.58 -13.67
C ALA A 4 28.93 -0.66 -12.72
N CYS A 5 29.15 -1.22 -11.54
CA CYS A 5 28.24 -1.26 -10.39
C CYS A 5 27.34 -0.03 -10.33
N LEU A 6 26.05 -0.23 -10.64
CA LEU A 6 25.02 0.80 -10.48
C LEU A 6 24.47 0.88 -9.04
N TRP A 7 24.93 0.01 -8.14
CA TRP A 7 24.45 -0.06 -6.75
C TRP A 7 25.35 0.67 -5.73
N ASP A 8 26.58 1.04 -6.10
CA ASP A 8 27.55 1.69 -5.19
C ASP A 8 27.48 3.23 -5.22
N ARG A 9 26.28 3.78 -5.39
CA ARG A 9 26.03 5.18 -5.03
C ARG A 9 24.93 5.16 -4.00
N SER A 10 25.26 5.63 -2.80
CA SER A 10 24.32 5.98 -1.74
C SER A 10 23.26 6.94 -2.29
N GLY A 11 22.25 6.38 -2.93
CA GLY A 11 21.12 7.10 -3.48
C GLY A 11 20.27 7.66 -2.34
N PRO A 12 19.39 8.63 -2.65
CA PRO A 12 18.44 9.11 -1.67
C PRO A 12 17.59 7.95 -1.12
N PRO A 13 17.17 8.02 0.16
CA PRO A 13 16.33 6.98 0.75
C PRO A 13 15.05 6.81 -0.06
N VAL A 14 14.66 5.56 -0.29
CA VAL A 14 13.44 5.22 -1.03
C VAL A 14 12.31 4.97 -0.03
N VAL A 15 11.21 5.70 -0.19
CA VAL A 15 9.96 5.41 0.52
C VAL A 15 9.05 4.61 -0.41
N LEU A 16 8.64 3.44 0.04
CA LEU A 16 7.74 2.56 -0.69
C LEU A 16 6.47 2.33 0.12
N THR A 17 5.32 2.41 -0.54
CA THR A 17 4.02 2.08 0.04
C THR A 17 3.39 0.93 -0.73
N SER A 18 2.88 -0.07 -0.04
CA SER A 18 2.13 -1.17 -0.65
C SER A 18 0.82 -1.39 0.09
N ASN A 19 -0.22 -1.69 -0.68
CA ASN A 19 -1.52 -2.14 -0.16
C ASN A 19 -1.64 -3.67 -0.13
N VAL A 20 -0.57 -4.40 -0.48
CA VAL A 20 -0.52 -5.86 -0.52
C VAL A 20 0.53 -6.35 0.48
N PRO A 21 0.20 -7.32 1.36
CA PRO A 21 1.17 -7.88 2.29
C PRO A 21 2.29 -8.62 1.55
N PHE A 22 3.49 -8.66 2.14
CA PHE A 22 4.68 -9.23 1.50
C PHE A 22 4.50 -10.68 1.05
N ASP A 23 3.76 -11.49 1.80
CA ASP A 23 3.47 -12.90 1.48
C ASP A 23 2.69 -13.06 0.15
N ALA A 24 1.97 -12.02 -0.27
CA ALA A 24 1.22 -12.02 -1.52
C ALA A 24 2.02 -11.41 -2.70
N TRP A 25 3.27 -10.98 -2.50
CA TRP A 25 4.07 -10.34 -3.54
C TRP A 25 4.51 -11.30 -4.65
N GLY A 26 4.57 -12.62 -4.40
CA GLY A 26 4.77 -13.60 -5.47
C GLY A 26 3.76 -13.40 -6.60
N ARG A 27 2.47 -13.19 -6.27
CA ARG A 27 1.42 -12.90 -7.27
C ARG A 27 1.61 -11.57 -7.99
N VAL A 28 2.14 -10.56 -7.30
CA VAL A 28 2.41 -9.24 -7.89
C VAL A 28 3.53 -9.34 -8.92
N PHE A 29 4.55 -10.17 -8.67
CA PHE A 29 5.66 -10.43 -9.58
C PHE A 29 5.40 -11.64 -10.49
N GLY A 30 4.18 -11.78 -11.01
CA GLY A 30 3.86 -12.78 -12.04
C GLY A 30 3.76 -14.22 -11.54
N GLY A 31 3.61 -14.42 -10.23
CA GLY A 31 3.57 -15.74 -9.60
C GLY A 31 4.94 -16.27 -9.17
N ASP A 32 6.01 -15.48 -9.30
CA ASP A 32 7.36 -15.89 -8.96
C ASP A 32 7.74 -15.50 -7.52
N GLU A 33 7.71 -16.48 -6.62
CA GLU A 33 8.09 -16.30 -5.22
C GLU A 33 9.59 -16.06 -5.02
N VAL A 34 10.44 -16.55 -5.93
CA VAL A 34 11.89 -16.41 -5.85
C VAL A 34 12.27 -14.97 -6.14
N ILE A 35 11.68 -14.37 -7.17
CA ILE A 35 11.88 -12.95 -7.50
C ILE A 35 11.33 -12.07 -6.39
N ALA A 36 10.12 -12.36 -5.89
CA ALA A 36 9.52 -11.61 -4.79
C ALA A 36 10.44 -11.59 -3.55
N SER A 37 10.94 -12.76 -3.17
CA SER A 37 11.85 -12.91 -2.02
C SER A 37 13.17 -12.17 -2.23
N ALA A 38 13.75 -12.24 -3.43
CA ALA A 38 14.99 -11.54 -3.75
C ALA A 38 14.83 -10.01 -3.71
N ILE A 39 13.69 -9.48 -4.15
CA ILE A 39 13.39 -8.04 -4.06
C ILE A 39 13.19 -7.64 -2.59
N LEU A 40 12.42 -8.42 -1.83
CA LEU A 40 12.19 -8.17 -0.40
C LEU A 40 13.51 -8.19 0.38
N ASP A 41 14.42 -9.13 0.11
CA ASP A 41 15.75 -9.17 0.72
C ASP A 41 16.50 -7.84 0.53
N ARG A 42 16.50 -7.30 -0.70
CA ARG A 42 17.16 -6.01 -0.99
C ARG A 42 16.49 -4.82 -0.32
N LEU A 43 15.16 -4.81 -0.22
CA LEU A 43 14.42 -3.72 0.40
C LEU A 43 14.49 -3.75 1.92
N LEU A 44 14.48 -4.95 2.52
CA LEU A 44 14.41 -5.14 3.97
C LEU A 44 15.77 -5.09 4.66
N HIS A 45 16.88 -5.23 3.92
CA HIS A 45 18.23 -5.21 4.50
C HIS A 45 18.59 -3.91 5.23
N HIS A 46 18.05 -2.75 4.80
CA HIS A 46 18.31 -1.43 5.40
C HIS A 46 17.04 -0.57 5.54
N SER A 47 15.86 -1.16 5.70
CA SER A 47 14.60 -0.39 5.84
C SER A 47 13.93 -0.52 7.19
N HIS A 48 13.07 0.46 7.47
CA HIS A 48 12.12 0.42 8.56
C HIS A 48 10.73 0.13 7.99
N VAL A 49 10.12 -0.96 8.44
CA VAL A 49 8.78 -1.36 7.99
C VAL A 49 7.72 -0.78 8.90
N PHE A 50 6.77 -0.04 8.33
CA PHE A 50 5.61 0.48 9.04
C PHE A 50 4.35 -0.26 8.59
N HIS A 51 3.73 -1.02 9.49
CA HIS A 51 2.46 -1.68 9.22
C HIS A 51 1.30 -0.72 9.51
N ILE A 52 0.52 -0.37 8.49
CA ILE A 52 -0.61 0.55 8.63
C ILE A 52 -1.90 -0.27 8.72
N THR A 53 -2.55 -0.21 9.88
CA THR A 53 -3.84 -0.85 10.14
C THR A 53 -4.90 0.18 10.48
N GLY A 54 -6.14 -0.04 10.05
CA GLY A 54 -7.29 0.79 10.41
C GLY A 54 -8.26 1.02 9.24
N PRO A 55 -9.40 1.68 9.50
CA PRO A 55 -10.36 2.02 8.47
C PRO A 55 -9.75 3.01 7.46
N SER A 56 -10.20 2.91 6.21
CA SER A 56 -9.76 3.83 5.14
C SER A 56 -10.07 5.27 5.52
N TYR A 57 -9.04 6.12 5.54
CA TYR A 57 -9.21 7.55 5.82
C TYR A 57 -10.19 8.22 4.85
N ARG A 58 -10.22 7.77 3.58
CA ARG A 58 -11.15 8.29 2.55
C ARG A 58 -12.62 8.03 2.89
N MET A 59 -12.90 7.04 3.73
CA MET A 59 -14.26 6.70 4.15
C MET A 59 -14.71 7.48 5.40
N LYS A 60 -13.84 8.30 6.00
CA LYS A 60 -14.13 9.04 7.23
C LYS A 60 -15.39 9.90 7.11
N ASP A 61 -15.53 10.67 6.03
CA ASP A 61 -16.70 11.54 5.82
C ASP A 61 -17.94 10.75 5.37
N LYS A 62 -17.75 9.69 4.58
CA LYS A 62 -18.84 8.83 4.13
C LYS A 62 -19.46 8.01 5.27
N LEU A 63 -18.65 7.60 6.24
CA LEU A 63 -19.13 6.91 7.44
C LEU A 63 -19.96 7.83 8.34
N ALA A 64 -19.69 9.14 8.35
CA ALA A 64 -20.54 10.11 9.03
C ALA A 64 -21.92 10.21 8.35
N THR A 65 -21.96 10.23 7.01
CA THR A 65 -23.20 10.21 6.23
C THR A 65 -23.97 8.89 6.39
N ILE A 66 -23.29 7.74 6.38
CA ILE A 66 -23.93 6.41 6.51
C ILE A 66 -24.44 6.16 7.94
N ARG A 67 -23.77 6.69 8.96
CA ARG A 67 -24.21 6.55 10.38
C ARG A 67 -25.28 7.57 10.77
N ALA A 68 -25.49 8.63 9.99
CA ALA A 68 -26.61 9.52 10.22
C ALA A 68 -27.92 8.79 9.91
N PRO A 69 -28.95 8.86 10.78
CA PRO A 69 -30.25 8.29 10.47
C PRO A 69 -30.77 8.87 9.15
N PRO A 70 -31.47 8.07 8.32
CA PRO A 70 -32.08 8.58 7.10
C PRO A 70 -32.96 9.77 7.48
N GLN A 71 -32.69 10.93 6.87
CA GLN A 71 -33.56 12.08 7.05
C GLN A 71 -34.96 11.66 6.59
N PRO A 72 -36.03 11.90 7.37
CA PRO A 72 -37.37 11.63 6.90
C PRO A 72 -37.55 12.40 5.59
N ALA A 73 -37.96 11.70 4.53
CA ALA A 73 -38.34 12.34 3.29
C ALA A 73 -39.34 13.45 3.63
N GLY A 74 -39.04 14.68 3.21
CA GLY A 74 -39.98 15.80 3.36
C GLY A 74 -41.35 15.41 2.79
N PRO A 75 -42.44 16.04 3.25
CA PRO A 75 -43.77 15.66 2.80
C PRO A 75 -43.83 15.70 1.27
N GLU A 76 -44.25 14.58 0.66
CA GLU A 76 -44.48 14.52 -0.78
C GLU A 76 -45.43 15.66 -1.17
N PRO A 77 -45.14 16.40 -2.26
CA PRO A 77 -46.05 17.44 -2.71
C PRO A 77 -47.36 16.79 -3.16
N VAL A 78 -48.45 17.19 -2.49
CA VAL A 78 -49.85 16.86 -2.83
C VAL A 78 -50.27 17.46 -4.16
#